data_AF-E2BGH3-F1
#
_entry.id   AF-E2BGH3-F1
#
_cell.length_a   1.000
_cell.length_b   1.000
_cell.length_c   1.000
_cell.angle_alpha   90.00
_cell.angle_beta   90.00
_cell.angle_gamma   90.00
#
_symmetry.space_group_name_H-M   'P 1'
#
loop_
_entity.id
_entity.type
_entity.pdbx_description
1 polymer ?
#
loop_
_entity_poly.entity_id
_entity_poly.type
_entity_poly.pdbx_seq_one_letter_code
_entity_poly.pdbx_strand_id
1 'polypeptide(L)'
;PSFSGLYDEWWPFIDMFNSVIHANTTLTNIQKLHYLKASFTGEASNVINGLEISDVNYEVAWDLLKTCYDNKRIIVQTHLKAIIDLPSMKKKN
;
A
#
# COMPACT_ATOMS: atom_id res chain seq x y z
N PRO A 1 -0.95 13.71 4.27
CA PRO A 1 -0.67 12.33 4.76
C PRO A 1 0.78 12.02 4.44
N SER A 2 1.47 11.23 5.27
CA SER A 2 2.86 10.84 5.02
C SER A 2 3.01 9.33 5.16
N PHE A 3 3.86 8.73 4.34
CA PHE A 3 4.09 7.30 4.32
C PHE A 3 5.58 7.01 4.22
N SER A 4 6.13 6.37 5.24
CA SER A 4 7.57 6.05 5.32
C SER A 4 7.93 4.72 4.64
N GLY A 5 6.92 3.90 4.30
CA GLY A 5 7.12 2.54 3.77
C GLY A 5 6.86 1.43 4.78
N LEU A 6 6.56 1.78 6.03
CA LEU A 6 6.21 0.82 7.07
C LEU A 6 4.81 0.22 6.82
N TYR A 7 4.71 -1.11 6.89
CA TYR A 7 3.46 -1.82 6.63
C TYR A 7 2.32 -1.44 7.59
N ASP A 8 2.65 -1.09 8.83
CA ASP A 8 1.64 -0.69 9.83
C ASP A 8 1.04 0.70 9.53
N GLU A 9 1.76 1.55 8.80
CA GLU A 9 1.30 2.86 8.36
C GLU A 9 0.46 2.80 7.08
N TRP A 10 0.55 1.69 6.32
CA TRP A 10 -0.07 1.59 4.99
C TRP A 10 -1.59 1.77 5.02
N TRP A 11 -2.28 1.09 5.94
CA TRP A 11 -3.75 1.13 5.99
C TRP A 11 -4.30 2.51 6.41
N PRO A 12 -3.80 3.14 7.50
CA PRO A 12 -4.18 4.51 7.82
C PRO A 12 -3.85 5.49 6.68
N PHE A 13 -2.69 5.31 6.03
CA PHE A 13 -2.28 6.16 4.92
C PHE A 13 -3.22 6.04 3.72
N ILE A 14 -3.51 4.81 3.27
CA ILE A 14 -4.27 4.57 2.05
C ILE A 14 -5.72 5.01 2.20
N ASP A 15 -6.32 4.83 3.39
CA ASP A 15 -7.68 5.28 3.69
C ASP A 15 -7.77 6.82 3.65
N MET A 16 -6.84 7.49 4.34
CA MET A 16 -6.78 8.95 4.34
C MET A 16 -6.48 9.53 2.95
N PHE A 17 -5.52 8.94 2.23
CA PHE A 17 -5.17 9.40 0.88
C PHE A 17 -6.34 9.18 -0.09
N ASN A 18 -7.07 8.08 0.06
CA ASN A 18 -8.27 7.82 -0.74
C ASN A 18 -9.34 8.89 -0.54
N SER A 19 -9.66 9.17 0.72
CA SER A 19 -10.71 10.12 1.10
C SER A 19 -10.40 11.55 0.67
N VAL A 20 -9.13 11.98 0.77
CA VAL A 20 -8.76 13.39 0.55
C VAL A 20 -8.28 13.67 -0.88
N ILE A 21 -7.58 12.73 -1.52
CA ILE A 21 -6.89 12.95 -2.80
C ILE A 21 -7.44 12.07 -3.92
N HIS A 22 -7.53 10.74 -3.72
CA HIS A 22 -7.93 9.83 -4.82
C HIS A 22 -9.38 10.06 -5.25
N ALA A 23 -10.31 10.13 -4.29
CA ALA A 23 -11.74 10.34 -4.54
C ALA A 23 -12.09 11.78 -4.95
N ASN A 24 -11.13 12.70 -4.87
CA ASN A 24 -11.34 14.09 -5.25
C ASN A 24 -11.35 14.23 -6.78
N THR A 25 -12.52 14.51 -7.35
CA THR A 25 -12.74 14.68 -8.79
C THR A 25 -12.28 16.03 -9.34
N THR A 26 -11.96 16.99 -8.47
CA THR A 26 -11.41 18.30 -8.86
C THR A 26 -9.91 18.26 -9.14
N LEU A 27 -9.23 17.21 -8.68
CA LEU A 27 -7.82 17.00 -8.92
C LEU A 27 -7.60 16.13 -10.16
N THR A 28 -6.71 16.59 -11.03
CA THR A 28 -6.20 15.79 -12.16
C THR A 28 -5.30 14.68 -11.66
N ASN A 29 -5.12 13.62 -12.45
CA ASN A 29 -4.23 12.52 -12.11
C ASN A 29 -2.77 12.98 -11.93
N ILE A 30 -2.33 13.96 -12.73
CA ILE A 30 -1.02 14.62 -12.56
C ILE A 30 -0.89 15.25 -11.16
N GLN A 31 -1.90 16.02 -10.73
CA GLN A 31 -1.90 16.61 -9.38
C GLN A 31 -1.92 15.54 -8.30
N LYS A 32 -2.73 14.49 -8.45
CA LYS A 32 -2.77 13.35 -7.52
C LYS A 32 -1.42 12.66 -7.43
N LEU A 33 -0.71 12.50 -8.55
CA LEU A 33 0.64 11.91 -8.58
C LEU A 33 1.67 12.81 -7.90
N HIS A 34 1.58 14.14 -8.05
CA HIS A 34 2.40 15.07 -7.27
C HIS A 34 2.17 14.92 -5.77
N TYR A 35 0.91 14.87 -5.32
CA TYR A 35 0.59 14.64 -3.91
C TYR A 35 1.09 13.28 -3.43
N LEU A 36 0.97 12.24 -4.26
CA LEU A 36 1.46 10.90 -3.96
C LEU A 36 2.97 10.91 -3.74
N LYS A 37 3.75 11.46 -4.68
CA LYS A 37 5.21 11.57 -4.55
C LYS A 37 5.63 12.42 -3.34
N ALA A 38 4.90 13.49 -3.04
CA ALA A 38 5.18 14.33 -1.88
C ALA A 38 4.83 13.67 -0.53
N SER A 39 3.86 12.74 -0.53
CA SER A 39 3.45 12.02 0.67
C SER A 39 4.40 10.87 1.02
N PHE A 40 5.17 10.38 0.06
CA PHE A 40 6.11 9.29 0.26
C PHE A 40 7.45 9.85 0.74
N THR A 41 7.94 9.34 1.87
CA THR A 41 9.21 9.75 2.46
C THR A 41 10.16 8.56 2.62
N GLY A 42 11.46 8.84 2.71
CA GLY A 42 12.47 7.83 2.96
C GLY A 42 12.55 6.77 1.86
N GLU A 43 12.62 5.49 2.25
CA GLU A 43 12.77 4.37 1.33
C GLU A 43 11.52 4.12 0.47
N ALA A 44 10.33 4.50 0.94
CA ALA A 44 9.10 4.33 0.17
C ALA A 44 9.11 5.15 -1.13
N SER A 45 9.73 6.34 -1.12
CA SER A 45 9.82 7.20 -2.30
C SER A 45 10.47 6.49 -3.48
N ASN A 46 11.36 5.52 -3.23
CA ASN A 46 12.03 4.75 -4.29
C ASN A 46 11.07 3.91 -5.13
N VAL A 47 9.93 3.47 -4.57
CA VAL A 47 8.94 2.62 -5.27
C VAL A 47 8.30 3.37 -6.45
N ILE A 48 8.09 4.68 -6.29
CA ILE A 48 7.39 5.52 -7.28
C ILE A 48 8.29 6.58 -7.92
N ASN A 49 9.56 6.69 -7.50
CA ASN A 49 10.51 7.65 -8.05
C ASN A 49 10.86 7.37 -9.52
N GLY A 50 10.88 6.09 -9.92
CA GLY A 50 11.14 5.69 -11.31
C GLY A 50 10.02 6.05 -12.30
N LEU A 51 8.86 6.48 -11.80
CA LEU A 51 7.73 6.89 -12.63
C LEU A 51 7.80 8.39 -12.93
N GLU A 52 7.77 8.71 -14.22
CA GLU A 52 7.62 10.08 -14.70
C GLU A 52 6.23 10.61 -14.31
N ILE A 53 6.14 11.92 -14.04
CA ILE A 53 4.87 12.55 -13.72
C ILE A 53 4.03 12.66 -14.99
N SER A 54 3.04 11.78 -15.13
CA SER A 54 2.08 11.79 -16.23
C SER A 54 0.72 11.31 -15.75
N ASP A 55 -0.33 11.60 -16.53
CA ASP A 55 -1.70 11.20 -16.22
C ASP A 55 -1.83 9.67 -16.12
N VAL A 56 -1.23 8.96 -17.10
CA VAL A 56 -1.23 7.49 -17.17
C VAL A 56 -0.47 6.88 -16.00
N ASN A 57 0.65 7.51 -15.59
CA ASN A 57 1.50 6.96 -14.54
C ASN A 57 0.90 7.10 -13.14
N TYR A 58 -0.14 7.90 -12.94
CA TYR A 58 -0.85 7.95 -11.66
C TYR A 58 -1.48 6.60 -11.33
N GLU A 59 -2.28 6.04 -12.25
CA GLU A 59 -2.95 4.76 -12.05
C GLU A 59 -1.94 3.61 -11.90
N VAL A 60 -0.84 3.66 -12.67
CA VAL A 60 0.27 2.69 -12.55
C VAL A 60 0.93 2.78 -11.17
N ALA A 61 1.26 3.99 -10.70
CA ALA A 61 1.82 4.19 -9.38
C ALA A 61 0.87 3.68 -8.30
N TRP A 62 -0.42 4.00 -8.43
CA TRP A 62 -1.44 3.62 -7.48
C TRP A 62 -1.60 2.09 -7.36
N ASP A 63 -1.61 1.39 -8.49
CA ASP A 63 -1.73 -0.06 -8.51
C ASP A 63 -0.48 -0.79 -8.01
N LEU A 64 0.71 -0.26 -8.35
CA LEU A 64 1.98 -0.77 -7.84
C LEU A 64 2.03 -0.71 -6.32
N LEU A 65 1.58 0.40 -5.72
CA LEU A 65 1.57 0.57 -4.27
C LEU A 65 0.64 -0.42 -3.57
N LYS A 66 -0.60 -0.57 -4.06
CA LYS A 66 -1.51 -1.60 -3.54
C LYS A 66 -0.89 -2.99 -3.65
N THR A 67 -0.31 -3.33 -4.81
CA THR A 67 0.34 -4.62 -5.01
C THR A 67 1.49 -4.87 -4.04
N CYS A 68 2.32 -3.85 -3.76
CA CYS A 68 3.45 -3.95 -2.84
C CYS A 68 3.05 -4.02 -1.35
N TYR A 69 1.98 -3.32 -0.96
CA TYR A 69 1.65 -3.08 0.45
C TYR A 69 0.35 -3.75 0.93
N ASP A 70 -0.66 -3.98 0.09
CA ASP A 70 -1.87 -4.74 0.46
C ASP A 70 -1.57 -6.24 0.63
N ASN A 71 -0.71 -6.81 -0.23
CA ASN A 71 -0.51 -8.26 -0.29
C ASN A 71 0.19 -8.86 0.94
N LYS A 72 0.97 -8.10 1.70
CA LYS A 72 1.65 -8.67 2.88
C LYS A 72 0.69 -9.04 4.01
N ARG A 73 -0.47 -8.38 4.15
CA ARG A 73 -1.48 -8.82 5.13
C ARG A 73 -2.16 -10.11 4.73
N ILE A 74 -2.37 -10.36 3.43
CA ILE A 74 -2.90 -11.65 2.96
C ILE A 74 -1.90 -12.77 3.23
N ILE A 75 -0.61 -12.56 2.94
CA ILE A 75 0.43 -13.57 3.19
C ILE A 75 0.59 -13.84 4.70
N VAL A 76 0.71 -12.78 5.51
CA VAL A 76 0.85 -12.93 6.97
C VAL A 76 -0.41 -13.51 7.61
N GLN A 77 -1.62 -13.11 7.20
CA GLN A 77 -2.85 -13.75 7.69
C GLN A 77 -2.97 -15.19 7.22
N THR A 78 -2.56 -15.52 5.99
CA THR A 78 -2.58 -16.90 5.49
C THR A 78 -1.61 -17.77 6.29
N HIS A 79 -0.41 -17.27 6.59
CA HIS A 79 0.54 -18.00 7.42
C HIS A 79 0.11 -18.07 8.90
N LEU A 80 -0.40 -17.00 9.49
CA LEU A 80 -0.91 -17.00 10.86
C LEU A 80 -2.13 -17.91 11.00
N LYS A 81 -3.04 -17.90 10.01
CA LYS A 81 -4.18 -18.82 9.98
C LYS A 81 -3.71 -20.26 9.82
N ALA A 82 -2.74 -20.54 8.95
CA ALA A 82 -2.16 -21.88 8.83
C ALA A 82 -1.46 -22.36 10.12
N ILE A 83 -0.87 -21.45 10.91
CA ILE A 83 -0.26 -21.78 12.21
C ILE A 83 -1.32 -22.02 13.30
N ILE A 84 -2.40 -21.22 13.31
CA ILE A 84 -3.50 -21.35 14.28
C ILE A 84 -4.40 -22.56 13.98
N ASP A 85 -4.56 -22.92 12.69
CA ASP A 85 -5.36 -24.05 12.22
C ASP A 85 -4.57 -25.37 12.16
N LEU A 86 -3.35 -25.40 12.73
CA LEU A 86 -2.63 -26.65 12.95
C LEU A 86 -3.45 -27.50 13.93
N PRO A 87 -3.97 -28.68 13.50
CA PRO A 87 -4.59 -29.58 14.44
C PRO A 87 -3.52 -30.00 15.43
N SER A 88 -3.73 -29.69 16.71
CA SER A 88 -2.91 -30.19 17.80
C SER A 88 -2.81 -31.71 17.66
N MET A 89 -1.70 -32.21 17.10
CA MET A 89 -1.43 -33.63 17.04
C MET A 89 -1.29 -34.09 18.49
N LYS A 90 -2.38 -34.63 19.02
CA LYS A 90 -2.36 -35.40 20.25
C LYS A 90 -1.37 -36.52 20.02
N LYS A 91 -0.20 -36.41 20.65
CA LYS A 91 0.77 -37.48 20.83
C LYS A 91 -0.02 -38.68 21.36
N LYS A 92 -0.19 -39.71 20.53
CA LYS A 92 -0.76 -40.98 20.97
C LYS A 92 0.42 -41.91 21.25
N ASN A 93 0.47 -42.33 22.52
CA ASN A 93 1.46 -43.19 23.16
C ASN A 93 1.81 -44.45 22.34
#